data_AF-A0A482Z0H3-F1
#
_entry.id   AF-A0A482Z0H3-F1
#
_cell.length_a   1.000
_cell.length_b   1.000
_cell.length_c   1.000
_cell.angle_alpha   90.00
_cell.angle_beta   90.00
_cell.angle_gamma   90.00
#
_symmetry.space_group_name_H-M   'P 1'
#
loop_
_entity.id
_entity.type
_entity.pdbx_description
1 polymer ?
#
loop_
_entity_poly.entity_id
_entity_poly.type
_entity_poly.pdbx_seq_one_letter_code
_entity_poly.pdbx_strand_id
1 'polypeptide(L)'
;VANQLDIDKDRLKSNLSNIQKHNLEKRDVKIDEQNLFDFSVEMETGTGKIYVYLKTIFELNQRYGLTKFIIIVPSVAVREGVLKTLENTKQHFYKSFNTYSDVLSYDGDSKRKISLLKRFASNHHLSILVMSIQAFNSDNNIINEDRRDDTAGEKMIDIIAQTKPVLVMDEPQNMESDLSKSAIDKLNPIFKLRYSATHKNLYNLVYSLSPFDAYNKGLVKKIEIASVVKDDPNAVVFEVQKIITKAGESPKVKVKLECKDQKTGEYNYKALNLKLNDDIYRKTKNEKYQHWVIEEISTAKNGVEITGGKFFSVSESQAEDKADIFRVQIRETIKNHFEKQASLGDRVKVLSLFFIDKVKNYVAEDGLIKVIFKAEFEALKAESAFFKNKKASQVHNGYFSKSGKNFKDTKGNSKNDKAVYDLIMKDKEKLLSFEEDTCFIFSHSALKEGWDNPNIFTICTLNETTSTMKKR
;
A
#
# COMPACT_ATOMS: atom_id res chain seq x y z
N VAL A 1 -0.92 -33.29 -13.25
CA VAL A 1 -0.76 -32.81 -14.65
C VAL A 1 0.28 -31.72 -14.66
N ALA A 2 1.38 -31.91 -15.38
CA ALA A 2 2.49 -30.95 -15.42
C ALA A 2 2.45 -30.10 -16.69
N ASN A 3 2.76 -28.81 -16.57
CA ASN A 3 3.10 -28.01 -17.76
C ASN A 3 4.41 -28.52 -18.37
N GLN A 4 4.58 -28.29 -19.66
CA GLN A 4 5.82 -28.56 -20.39
C GLN A 4 6.27 -27.30 -21.12
N LEU A 5 7.58 -27.12 -21.23
CA LEU A 5 8.19 -26.04 -22.00
C LEU A 5 9.28 -26.65 -22.89
N ASP A 6 9.04 -26.62 -24.19
CA ASP A 6 10.00 -27.09 -25.19
C ASP A 6 10.70 -25.89 -25.84
N ILE A 7 11.73 -25.38 -25.15
CA ILE A 7 12.60 -24.32 -25.65
C ILE A 7 14.01 -24.50 -25.09
N ASP A 8 15.01 -24.41 -25.96
CA ASP A 8 16.41 -24.40 -25.56
C ASP A 8 16.84 -23.01 -25.06
N LYS A 9 17.95 -22.98 -24.31
CA LYS A 9 18.43 -21.75 -23.67
C LYS A 9 18.91 -20.70 -24.69
N ASP A 10 19.47 -21.12 -25.83
CA ASP A 10 20.02 -20.19 -26.82
C ASP A 10 18.91 -19.49 -27.59
N ARG A 11 17.87 -20.24 -27.98
CA ARG A 11 16.64 -19.69 -28.55
C ARG A 11 15.94 -18.76 -27.57
N LEU A 12 15.89 -19.11 -26.27
CA LEU A 12 15.32 -18.23 -25.26
C LEU A 12 16.10 -16.91 -25.13
N LYS A 13 17.44 -16.97 -25.06
CA LYS A 13 18.31 -15.78 -25.04
C LYS A 13 18.12 -14.91 -26.28
N SER A 14 18.06 -15.53 -27.46
CA SER A 14 17.83 -14.83 -28.73
C SER A 14 16.48 -14.11 -28.75
N ASN A 15 15.40 -14.81 -28.36
CA ASN A 15 14.07 -14.22 -28.26
C ASN A 15 14.03 -13.05 -27.25
N LEU A 16 14.63 -13.23 -26.08
CA LEU A 16 14.70 -12.20 -25.05
C LEU A 16 15.45 -10.96 -25.55
N SER A 17 16.60 -11.14 -26.21
CA SER A 17 17.35 -10.02 -26.79
C SER A 17 16.52 -9.26 -27.83
N ASN A 18 15.79 -9.96 -28.69
CA ASN A 18 14.93 -9.34 -29.69
C ASN A 18 13.78 -8.55 -29.06
N ILE A 19 13.13 -9.11 -28.03
CA ILE A 19 12.06 -8.44 -27.27
C ILE A 19 12.59 -7.19 -26.57
N GLN A 20 13.75 -7.29 -25.91
CA GLN A 20 14.37 -6.16 -25.21
C GLN A 20 14.76 -5.04 -26.17
N LYS A 21 15.35 -5.37 -27.32
CA LYS A 21 15.64 -4.39 -28.37
C LYS A 21 14.39 -3.68 -28.85
N HIS A 22 13.30 -4.41 -29.08
CA HIS A 22 12.07 -3.83 -29.60
C HIS A 22 11.32 -2.98 -28.56
N ASN A 23 11.18 -3.48 -27.33
CA ASN A 23 10.32 -2.85 -26.32
C ASN A 23 11.05 -1.83 -25.45
N LEU A 24 12.39 -1.88 -25.36
CA LEU A 24 13.17 -1.17 -24.36
C LEU A 24 14.33 -0.38 -24.98
N GLU A 25 14.17 0.11 -26.22
CA GLU A 25 15.21 0.83 -26.99
C GLU A 25 15.98 1.90 -26.19
N LYS A 26 15.33 2.52 -25.19
CA LYS A 26 15.90 3.58 -24.34
C LYS A 26 16.51 3.10 -23.02
N ARG A 27 16.57 1.79 -22.77
CA ARG A 27 17.16 1.21 -21.54
C ARG A 27 18.26 0.22 -21.90
N ASP A 28 19.42 0.37 -21.25
CA ASP A 28 20.45 -0.65 -21.27
C ASP A 28 20.02 -1.81 -20.37
N VAL A 29 19.52 -2.89 -20.99
CA VAL A 29 19.03 -4.06 -20.28
C VAL A 29 19.88 -5.27 -20.67
N LYS A 30 20.47 -5.92 -19.66
CA LYS A 30 21.24 -7.14 -19.83
C LYS A 30 20.39 -8.35 -19.55
N ILE A 31 20.73 -9.46 -20.21
CA ILE A 31 20.17 -10.77 -19.90
C ILE A 31 20.80 -11.28 -18.60
N ASP A 32 19.96 -11.59 -17.62
CA ASP A 32 20.35 -12.27 -16.40
C ASP A 32 20.37 -13.78 -16.67
N GLU A 33 21.56 -14.31 -16.96
CA GLU A 33 21.73 -15.73 -17.27
C GLU A 33 21.46 -16.65 -16.07
N GLN A 34 21.63 -16.16 -14.84
CA GLN A 34 21.37 -16.94 -13.63
C GLN A 34 19.86 -17.11 -13.41
N ASN A 35 19.08 -16.11 -13.81
CA ASN A 35 17.62 -16.11 -13.68
C ASN A 35 16.92 -16.09 -15.04
N LEU A 36 17.43 -16.83 -16.04
CA LEU A 36 16.98 -16.78 -17.44
C LEU A 36 15.46 -16.98 -17.65
N PHE A 37 14.79 -17.69 -16.73
CA PHE A 37 13.35 -17.96 -16.74
C PHE A 37 12.56 -17.07 -15.78
N ASP A 38 13.12 -15.94 -15.34
CA ASP A 38 12.47 -14.94 -14.49
C ASP A 38 12.36 -13.63 -15.27
N PHE A 39 11.14 -13.18 -15.55
CA PHE A 39 10.86 -12.04 -16.41
C PHE A 39 10.11 -10.94 -15.67
N SER A 40 10.64 -9.73 -15.71
CA SER A 40 10.00 -8.52 -15.18
C SER A 40 9.21 -7.80 -16.27
N VAL A 41 7.99 -7.42 -15.93
CA VAL A 41 7.11 -6.53 -16.68
C VAL A 41 6.87 -5.31 -15.80
N GLU A 42 7.34 -4.15 -16.26
CA GLU A 42 7.16 -2.88 -15.56
C GLU A 42 5.91 -2.18 -16.09
N MET A 43 4.93 -1.95 -15.21
CA MET A 43 3.67 -1.29 -15.55
C MET A 43 3.28 -0.36 -14.42
N GLU A 44 3.04 0.92 -14.75
CA GLU A 44 2.55 1.89 -13.78
C GLU A 44 1.21 1.47 -13.16
N THR A 45 1.00 1.84 -11.89
CA THR A 45 -0.24 1.65 -11.15
C THR A 45 -1.43 2.28 -11.88
N GLY A 46 -2.58 1.62 -11.85
CA GLY A 46 -3.78 2.09 -12.54
C GLY A 46 -3.82 1.86 -14.06
N THR A 47 -2.79 1.23 -14.65
CA THR A 47 -2.76 0.92 -16.11
C THR A 47 -3.32 -0.47 -16.48
N GLY A 48 -4.02 -1.13 -15.56
CA GLY A 48 -4.68 -2.41 -15.83
C GLY A 48 -3.77 -3.65 -15.74
N LYS A 49 -2.72 -3.61 -14.92
CA LYS A 49 -1.77 -4.72 -14.68
C LYS A 49 -2.44 -6.08 -14.46
N ILE A 50 -3.50 -6.13 -13.64
CA ILE A 50 -4.27 -7.36 -13.35
C ILE A 50 -4.83 -7.95 -14.64
N TYR A 51 -5.50 -7.12 -15.44
CA TYR A 51 -6.06 -7.56 -16.71
C TYR A 51 -4.98 -8.08 -17.65
N VAL A 52 -3.82 -7.41 -17.73
CA VAL A 52 -2.72 -7.82 -18.60
C VAL A 52 -2.20 -9.20 -18.22
N TYR A 53 -1.85 -9.46 -16.96
CA TYR A 53 -1.34 -10.78 -16.61
C TYR A 53 -2.40 -11.87 -16.72
N LEU A 54 -3.68 -11.56 -16.49
CA LEU A 54 -4.77 -12.53 -16.70
C LEU A 54 -4.88 -12.87 -18.19
N LYS A 55 -4.86 -11.85 -19.06
CA LYS A 55 -4.82 -12.07 -20.51
C LYS A 55 -3.59 -12.89 -20.92
N THR A 56 -2.41 -12.62 -20.35
CA THR A 56 -1.20 -13.41 -20.58
C THR A 56 -1.40 -14.88 -20.23
N ILE A 57 -2.06 -15.20 -19.11
CA ILE A 57 -2.39 -16.58 -18.72
C ILE A 57 -3.25 -17.27 -19.80
N PHE A 58 -4.32 -16.61 -20.26
CA PHE A 58 -5.20 -17.17 -21.30
C PHE A 58 -4.49 -17.33 -22.66
N GLU A 59 -3.66 -16.36 -23.06
CA GLU A 59 -2.85 -16.43 -24.28
C GLU A 59 -1.85 -17.59 -24.22
N LEU A 60 -1.18 -17.78 -23.07
CA LEU A 60 -0.25 -18.89 -22.87
C LEU A 60 -0.95 -20.25 -22.91
N ASN A 61 -2.17 -20.33 -22.37
CA ASN A 61 -2.99 -21.53 -22.47
C ASN A 61 -3.38 -21.83 -23.92
N GLN A 62 -3.90 -20.84 -24.65
CA GLN A 62 -4.37 -21.02 -26.02
C GLN A 62 -3.23 -21.36 -26.99
N ARG A 63 -2.07 -20.69 -26.86
CA ARG A 63 -0.95 -20.85 -27.80
C ARG A 63 -0.05 -22.03 -27.50
N TYR A 64 0.14 -22.36 -26.22
CA TYR A 64 1.14 -23.33 -25.77
C TYR A 64 0.57 -24.45 -24.90
N GLY A 65 -0.74 -24.46 -24.64
CA GLY A 65 -1.37 -25.51 -23.84
C GLY A 65 -0.99 -25.52 -22.36
N LEU A 66 -0.38 -24.44 -21.84
CA LEU A 66 -0.07 -24.35 -20.41
C LEU A 66 -1.37 -24.28 -19.61
N THR A 67 -1.49 -25.08 -18.56
CA THR A 67 -2.75 -25.20 -17.77
C THR A 67 -2.58 -24.88 -16.29
N LYS A 68 -1.34 -24.82 -15.78
CA LYS A 68 -1.07 -24.63 -14.34
C LYS A 68 -0.44 -23.28 -14.06
N PHE A 69 -1.21 -22.40 -13.43
CA PHE A 69 -0.77 -21.05 -13.08
C PHE A 69 -1.00 -20.78 -11.60
N ILE A 70 -0.02 -20.16 -10.95
CA ILE A 70 -0.14 -19.69 -9.57
C ILE A 70 0.09 -18.18 -9.57
N ILE A 71 -0.91 -17.43 -9.12
CA ILE A 71 -0.82 -15.98 -8.91
C ILE A 71 -0.46 -15.74 -7.44
N ILE A 72 0.72 -15.18 -7.20
CA ILE A 72 1.23 -14.84 -5.86
C ILE A 72 1.08 -13.33 -5.67
N VAL A 73 0.40 -12.92 -4.61
CA VAL A 73 0.09 -11.52 -4.29
C VAL A 73 0.62 -11.12 -2.90
N PRO A 74 0.88 -9.83 -2.62
CA PRO A 74 1.56 -9.41 -1.40
C PRO A 74 0.66 -9.45 -0.18
N SER A 75 -0.66 -9.40 -0.35
CA SER A 75 -1.62 -9.32 0.76
C SER A 75 -2.94 -9.99 0.42
N VAL A 76 -3.75 -10.23 1.47
CA VAL A 76 -5.11 -10.78 1.30
C VAL A 76 -6.00 -9.81 0.53
N ALA A 77 -5.86 -8.49 0.73
CA ALA A 77 -6.64 -7.48 0.03
C ALA A 77 -6.44 -7.55 -1.49
N VAL A 78 -5.17 -7.61 -1.92
CA VAL A 78 -4.84 -7.75 -3.35
C VAL A 78 -5.42 -9.05 -3.89
N ARG A 79 -5.33 -10.16 -3.14
CA ARG A 79 -5.91 -11.46 -3.54
C ARG A 79 -7.40 -11.35 -3.86
N GLU A 80 -8.18 -10.75 -2.96
CA GLU A 80 -9.62 -10.58 -3.17
C GLU A 80 -9.90 -9.70 -4.40
N GLY A 81 -9.08 -8.66 -4.64
CA GLY A 81 -9.16 -7.85 -5.85
C GLY A 81 -8.91 -8.65 -7.14
N VAL A 82 -7.92 -9.54 -7.15
CA VAL A 82 -7.64 -10.44 -8.29
C VAL A 82 -8.81 -11.40 -8.52
N LEU A 83 -9.33 -12.03 -7.46
CA LEU A 83 -10.45 -12.95 -7.54
C LEU A 83 -11.72 -12.26 -8.09
N LYS A 84 -12.00 -11.04 -7.62
CA LYS A 84 -13.12 -10.25 -8.13
C LYS A 84 -12.94 -9.88 -9.60
N THR A 85 -11.72 -9.55 -10.01
CA THR A 85 -11.43 -9.27 -11.42
C THR A 85 -11.63 -10.51 -12.29
N LEU A 86 -11.16 -11.68 -11.86
CA LEU A 86 -11.40 -12.96 -12.53
C LEU A 86 -12.89 -13.28 -12.66
N GLU A 87 -13.68 -13.03 -11.61
CA GLU A 87 -15.14 -13.19 -11.64
C GLU A 87 -15.78 -12.26 -12.67
N ASN A 88 -15.50 -10.96 -12.58
CA ASN A 88 -16.11 -9.93 -13.44
C ASN A 88 -15.71 -10.10 -14.92
N THR A 89 -14.50 -10.59 -15.19
CA THR A 89 -13.97 -10.77 -16.55
C THR A 89 -14.22 -12.18 -17.13
N LYS A 90 -14.89 -13.07 -16.40
CA LYS A 90 -15.13 -14.46 -16.82
C LYS A 90 -15.76 -14.57 -18.22
N GLN A 91 -16.83 -13.81 -18.47
CA GLN A 91 -17.50 -13.82 -19.78
C GLN A 91 -16.64 -13.22 -20.89
N HIS A 92 -15.88 -12.17 -20.57
CA HIS A 92 -14.99 -11.50 -21.51
C HIS A 92 -13.87 -12.44 -21.99
N PHE A 93 -13.20 -13.11 -21.05
CA PHE A 93 -12.17 -14.10 -21.38
C PHE A 93 -12.74 -15.32 -22.10
N TYR A 94 -13.93 -15.80 -21.71
CA TYR A 94 -14.58 -16.90 -22.43
C TYR A 94 -14.88 -16.52 -23.89
N LYS A 95 -15.42 -15.32 -24.15
CA LYS A 95 -15.67 -14.85 -25.53
C LYS A 95 -14.38 -14.72 -26.36
N SER A 96 -13.28 -14.32 -25.72
CA SER A 96 -12.01 -14.03 -26.41
C SER A 96 -11.17 -15.29 -26.67
N PHE A 97 -11.23 -16.27 -25.76
CA PHE A 97 -10.35 -17.44 -25.77
C PHE A 97 -11.08 -18.77 -25.90
N ASN A 98 -12.42 -18.78 -25.80
CA ASN A 98 -13.27 -19.99 -25.75
C ASN A 98 -12.84 -20.99 -24.66
N THR A 99 -12.30 -20.48 -23.55
CA THR A 99 -11.78 -21.29 -22.44
C THR A 99 -12.33 -20.79 -21.13
N TYR A 100 -12.80 -21.71 -20.29
CA TYR A 100 -13.07 -21.44 -18.88
C TYR A 100 -11.84 -21.74 -18.04
N SER A 101 -11.56 -20.89 -17.05
CA SER A 101 -10.55 -21.16 -16.03
C SER A 101 -11.19 -21.71 -14.75
N ASP A 102 -10.53 -22.70 -14.17
CA ASP A 102 -10.80 -23.18 -12.83
C ASP A 102 -10.03 -22.31 -11.82
N VAL A 103 -10.74 -21.36 -11.20
CA VAL A 103 -10.15 -20.41 -10.25
C VAL A 103 -10.23 -20.95 -8.83
N LEU A 104 -9.08 -21.04 -8.18
CA LEU A 104 -8.92 -21.57 -6.82
C LEU A 104 -8.28 -20.50 -5.95
N SER A 105 -8.82 -20.28 -4.75
CA SER A 105 -8.27 -19.33 -3.77
C SER A 105 -7.68 -20.08 -2.58
N TYR A 106 -6.44 -19.75 -2.20
CA TYR A 106 -5.78 -20.35 -1.04
C TYR A 106 -5.40 -19.30 0.00
N ASP A 107 -5.83 -19.56 1.24
CA ASP A 107 -5.71 -18.69 2.42
C ASP A 107 -5.05 -19.38 3.63
N GLY A 108 -4.28 -20.46 3.43
CA GLY A 108 -3.35 -21.00 4.44
C GLY A 108 -3.90 -22.00 5.47
N ASP A 109 -5.14 -21.81 5.93
CA ASP A 109 -5.67 -22.49 7.14
C ASP A 109 -6.98 -23.28 6.91
N SER A 110 -6.97 -24.60 6.60
CA SER A 110 -8.07 -25.60 6.81
C SER A 110 -7.91 -26.92 6.01
N LYS A 111 -8.46 -28.04 6.51
CA LYS A 111 -8.51 -29.35 5.81
C LYS A 111 -9.19 -29.31 4.42
N ARG A 112 -10.19 -28.44 4.20
CA ARG A 112 -10.88 -28.31 2.89
C ARG A 112 -9.94 -27.88 1.77
N LYS A 113 -8.79 -27.29 2.11
CA LYS A 113 -7.80 -26.80 1.13
C LYS A 113 -6.96 -27.90 0.51
N ILE A 114 -6.86 -29.07 1.15
CA ILE A 114 -6.16 -30.23 0.56
C ILE A 114 -6.89 -30.69 -0.69
N SER A 115 -8.21 -30.84 -0.62
CA SER A 115 -9.04 -31.17 -1.79
C SER A 115 -8.89 -30.14 -2.91
N LEU A 116 -8.83 -28.85 -2.56
CA LEU A 116 -8.61 -27.76 -3.52
C LEU A 116 -7.26 -27.88 -4.22
N LEU A 117 -6.17 -28.10 -3.48
CA LEU A 117 -4.83 -28.23 -4.04
C LEU A 117 -4.65 -29.53 -4.84
N LYS A 118 -5.29 -30.62 -4.43
CA LYS A 118 -5.35 -31.85 -5.23
C LYS A 118 -6.08 -31.63 -6.54
N ARG A 119 -7.24 -30.94 -6.52
CA ARG A 119 -7.95 -30.53 -7.73
C ARG A 119 -7.08 -29.66 -8.62
N PHE A 120 -6.36 -28.69 -8.05
CA PHE A 120 -5.38 -27.91 -8.81
C PHE A 120 -4.37 -28.81 -9.52
N ALA A 121 -3.79 -29.80 -8.83
CA ALA A 121 -2.76 -30.65 -9.39
C ALA A 121 -3.28 -31.66 -10.44
N SER A 122 -4.50 -32.19 -10.25
CA SER A 122 -5.07 -33.23 -11.12
C SER A 122 -5.90 -32.71 -12.30
N ASN A 123 -6.41 -31.47 -12.25
CA ASN A 123 -7.25 -30.93 -13.31
C ASN A 123 -6.48 -30.86 -14.67
N HIS A 124 -7.15 -31.14 -15.79
CA HIS A 124 -6.55 -31.03 -17.12
C HIS A 124 -6.88 -29.69 -17.81
N HIS A 125 -7.85 -28.95 -17.29
CA HIS A 125 -8.22 -27.64 -17.80
C HIS A 125 -7.35 -26.52 -17.19
N LEU A 126 -7.44 -25.32 -17.79
CA LEU A 126 -6.80 -24.11 -17.29
C LEU A 126 -7.15 -23.90 -15.81
N SER A 127 -6.17 -24.00 -14.93
CA SER A 127 -6.31 -23.88 -13.48
C SER A 127 -5.47 -22.71 -12.98
N ILE A 128 -6.10 -21.78 -12.26
CA ILE A 128 -5.47 -20.57 -11.72
C ILE A 128 -5.62 -20.61 -10.20
N LEU A 129 -4.50 -20.83 -9.50
CA LEU A 129 -4.43 -20.78 -8.04
C LEU A 129 -3.99 -19.37 -7.61
N VAL A 130 -4.83 -18.66 -6.85
CA VAL A 130 -4.52 -17.33 -6.33
C VAL A 130 -4.23 -17.43 -4.84
N MET A 131 -3.06 -16.92 -4.41
CA MET A 131 -2.64 -17.01 -3.01
C MET A 131 -1.74 -15.84 -2.60
N SER A 132 -1.74 -15.49 -1.32
CA SER A 132 -0.82 -14.48 -0.79
C SER A 132 0.51 -15.11 -0.34
N ILE A 133 1.59 -14.33 -0.36
CA ILE A 133 2.91 -14.81 0.11
C ILE A 133 2.89 -15.23 1.59
N GLN A 134 2.06 -14.61 2.42
CA GLN A 134 1.91 -15.00 3.83
C GLN A 134 1.31 -16.40 3.98
N ALA A 135 0.46 -16.83 3.03
CA ALA A 135 -0.11 -18.16 3.07
C ALA A 135 0.94 -19.27 2.86
N PHE A 136 2.15 -18.94 2.38
CA PHE A 136 3.29 -19.86 2.36
C PHE A 136 4.05 -19.91 3.68
N ASN A 137 4.25 -18.74 4.31
CA ASN A 137 5.19 -18.56 5.40
C ASN A 137 4.60 -18.85 6.80
N SER A 138 3.31 -19.16 6.93
CA SER A 138 2.72 -19.43 8.25
C SER A 138 3.16 -20.78 8.80
N ASP A 139 3.52 -20.83 10.09
CA ASP A 139 3.97 -22.05 10.78
C ASP A 139 2.92 -23.18 10.82
N ASN A 140 1.63 -22.83 10.69
CA ASN A 140 0.49 -23.77 10.60
C ASN A 140 0.04 -24.05 9.14
N ASN A 141 0.94 -23.88 8.16
CA ASN A 141 0.57 -24.05 6.76
C ASN A 141 0.50 -25.53 6.38
N ILE A 142 -0.70 -25.98 6.03
CA ILE A 142 -0.97 -27.34 5.54
C ILE A 142 -0.12 -27.71 4.32
N ILE A 143 0.33 -26.71 3.54
CA ILE A 143 1.24 -26.93 2.40
C ILE A 143 2.62 -27.44 2.84
N ASN A 144 3.10 -27.03 4.02
CA ASN A 144 4.44 -27.35 4.54
C ASN A 144 4.44 -28.46 5.59
N GLU A 145 3.27 -28.89 6.07
CA GLU A 145 3.18 -29.95 7.07
C GLU A 145 3.68 -31.30 6.53
N ASP A 146 4.45 -31.99 7.37
CA ASP A 146 4.94 -33.32 7.07
C ASP A 146 3.79 -34.35 7.13
N ARG A 147 3.72 -35.19 6.09
CA ARG A 147 3.05 -36.50 6.06
C ARG A 147 1.71 -36.59 6.78
N ARG A 148 0.62 -36.42 6.04
CA ARG A 148 -0.74 -36.76 6.49
C ARG A 148 -1.24 -38.00 5.76
N ASP A 149 -2.06 -38.81 6.44
CA ASP A 149 -2.68 -40.01 5.87
C ASP A 149 -3.55 -39.69 4.63
N ASP A 150 -4.08 -38.47 4.55
CA ASP A 150 -4.93 -38.02 3.45
C ASP A 150 -4.15 -37.63 2.19
N THR A 151 -2.81 -37.56 2.20
CA THR A 151 -1.96 -37.30 1.02
C THR A 151 -1.14 -38.50 0.58
N ALA A 152 -1.45 -39.70 1.08
CA ALA A 152 -0.65 -40.91 0.86
C ALA A 152 0.84 -40.73 1.22
N GLY A 153 1.15 -39.82 2.16
CA GLY A 153 2.51 -39.57 2.63
C GLY A 153 3.33 -38.52 1.86
N GLU A 154 2.79 -37.90 0.79
CA GLU A 154 3.46 -36.81 0.08
C GLU A 154 3.16 -35.43 0.68
N LYS A 155 4.12 -34.50 0.63
CA LYS A 155 3.88 -33.11 1.02
C LYS A 155 3.08 -32.41 -0.07
N MET A 156 2.12 -31.57 0.32
CA MET A 156 1.31 -30.84 -0.65
C MET A 156 2.12 -29.89 -1.53
N ILE A 157 3.20 -29.30 -1.00
CA ILE A 157 4.13 -28.49 -1.79
C ILE A 157 4.77 -29.30 -2.92
N ASP A 158 5.11 -30.56 -2.69
CA ASP A 158 5.75 -31.42 -3.68
C ASP A 158 4.76 -31.78 -4.79
N ILE A 159 3.51 -32.09 -4.43
CA ILE A 159 2.42 -32.35 -5.39
C ILE A 159 2.20 -31.13 -6.30
N ILE A 160 2.20 -29.91 -5.73
CA ILE A 160 2.07 -28.67 -6.52
C ILE A 160 3.32 -28.46 -7.38
N ALA A 161 4.51 -28.68 -6.85
CA ALA A 161 5.77 -28.52 -7.58
C ALA A 161 5.89 -29.45 -8.78
N GLN A 162 5.36 -30.68 -8.68
CA GLN A 162 5.27 -31.63 -9.80
C GLN A 162 4.42 -31.10 -10.96
N THR A 163 3.51 -30.14 -10.72
CA THR A 163 2.70 -29.53 -11.79
C THR A 163 3.50 -28.59 -12.69
N LYS A 164 4.73 -28.23 -12.32
CA LYS A 164 5.54 -27.21 -12.99
C LYS A 164 4.68 -25.97 -13.28
N PRO A 165 4.25 -25.22 -12.26
CA PRO A 165 3.38 -24.08 -12.47
C PRO A 165 4.14 -22.91 -13.12
N VAL A 166 3.44 -22.11 -13.92
CA VAL A 166 3.88 -20.74 -14.23
C VAL A 166 3.53 -19.85 -13.04
N LEU A 167 4.51 -19.13 -12.50
CA LEU A 167 4.24 -18.17 -11.42
C LEU A 167 4.01 -16.79 -12.01
N VAL A 168 2.89 -16.18 -11.62
CA VAL A 168 2.59 -14.78 -11.87
C VAL A 168 2.68 -14.06 -10.53
N MET A 169 3.65 -13.17 -10.39
CA MET A 169 3.92 -12.45 -9.15
C MET A 169 3.46 -11.00 -9.29
N ASP A 170 2.51 -10.60 -8.46
CA ASP A 170 2.02 -9.24 -8.39
C ASP A 170 2.73 -8.49 -7.25
N GLU A 171 3.28 -7.31 -7.53
CA GLU A 171 4.08 -6.51 -6.58
C GLU A 171 5.22 -7.31 -5.90
N PRO A 172 6.12 -7.97 -6.68
CA PRO A 172 7.21 -8.81 -6.19
C PRO A 172 8.16 -8.12 -5.22
N GLN A 173 8.24 -6.78 -5.18
CA GLN A 173 9.07 -6.05 -4.22
C GLN A 173 8.72 -6.36 -2.76
N ASN A 174 7.49 -6.83 -2.50
CA ASN A 174 7.04 -7.29 -1.19
C ASN A 174 7.38 -8.77 -0.89
N MET A 175 8.02 -9.48 -1.83
CA MET A 175 8.31 -10.92 -1.80
C MET A 175 9.81 -11.23 -1.97
N GLU A 176 10.67 -10.23 -1.76
CA GLU A 176 12.12 -10.34 -1.97
C GLU A 176 12.91 -10.81 -0.74
N SER A 177 12.24 -11.15 0.37
CA SER A 177 12.92 -11.71 1.55
C SER A 177 13.40 -13.15 1.29
N ASP A 178 14.46 -13.58 1.97
CA ASP A 178 15.03 -14.93 1.79
C ASP A 178 14.01 -16.04 2.07
N LEU A 179 13.16 -15.84 3.08
CA LEU A 179 12.02 -16.72 3.37
C LEU A 179 11.05 -16.81 2.19
N SER A 180 10.69 -15.67 1.59
CA SER A 180 9.76 -15.63 0.46
C SER A 180 10.37 -16.28 -0.79
N LYS A 181 11.64 -15.99 -1.09
CA LYS A 181 12.39 -16.62 -2.20
C LYS A 181 12.45 -18.13 -2.03
N SER A 182 12.85 -18.59 -0.84
CA SER A 182 12.90 -20.02 -0.50
C SER A 182 11.54 -20.70 -0.65
N ALA A 183 10.44 -20.03 -0.29
CA ALA A 183 9.09 -20.56 -0.46
C ALA A 183 8.67 -20.64 -1.95
N ILE A 184 9.00 -19.61 -2.73
CA ILE A 184 8.72 -19.55 -4.17
C ILE A 184 9.50 -20.63 -4.92
N ASP A 185 10.78 -20.83 -4.58
CA ASP A 185 11.65 -21.79 -5.26
C ASP A 185 11.19 -23.24 -5.03
N LYS A 186 10.58 -23.55 -3.87
CA LYS A 186 9.97 -24.86 -3.60
C LYS A 186 8.82 -25.22 -4.55
N LEU A 187 8.19 -24.25 -5.22
CA LEU A 187 7.15 -24.51 -6.21
C LEU A 187 7.70 -25.04 -7.54
N ASN A 188 9.02 -25.05 -7.72
CA ASN A 188 9.70 -25.57 -8.91
C ASN A 188 9.07 -25.11 -10.24
N PRO A 189 8.92 -23.79 -10.43
CA PRO A 189 8.17 -23.27 -11.57
C PRO A 189 8.92 -23.44 -12.89
N ILE A 190 8.15 -23.47 -13.97
CA ILE A 190 8.64 -23.51 -15.37
C ILE A 190 9.27 -22.16 -15.75
N PHE A 191 8.61 -21.06 -15.37
CA PHE A 191 9.14 -19.71 -15.40
C PHE A 191 8.33 -18.78 -14.47
N LYS A 192 8.88 -17.61 -14.19
CA LYS A 192 8.28 -16.55 -13.36
C LYS A 192 7.98 -15.31 -14.21
N LEU A 193 6.80 -14.73 -14.02
CA LEU A 193 6.39 -13.47 -14.60
C LEU A 193 6.10 -12.48 -13.47
N ARG A 194 6.87 -11.39 -13.39
CA ARG A 194 6.84 -10.41 -12.32
C ARG A 194 6.23 -9.10 -12.80
N TYR A 195 5.10 -8.70 -12.25
CA TYR A 195 4.40 -7.48 -12.65
C TYR A 195 4.41 -6.45 -11.52
N SER A 196 5.00 -5.27 -11.76
CA SER A 196 5.03 -4.16 -10.80
C SER A 196 5.46 -2.84 -11.44
N ALA A 197 5.07 -1.73 -10.83
CA ALA A 197 5.60 -0.40 -11.16
C ALA A 197 6.94 -0.13 -10.47
N THR A 198 7.24 -0.84 -9.37
CA THR A 198 8.32 -0.51 -8.42
C THR A 198 9.18 -1.74 -8.09
N HIS A 199 9.72 -2.39 -9.13
CA HIS A 199 10.63 -3.53 -8.96
C HIS A 199 11.84 -3.15 -8.08
N LYS A 200 12.08 -3.92 -7.02
CA LYS A 200 13.33 -3.80 -6.24
C LYS A 200 14.52 -4.38 -6.99
N ASN A 201 14.30 -5.51 -7.66
CA ASN A 201 15.24 -6.20 -8.54
C ASN A 201 14.56 -6.44 -9.88
N LEU A 202 15.22 -6.09 -10.98
CA LEU A 202 14.74 -6.34 -12.34
C LEU A 202 15.37 -7.62 -12.88
N TYR A 203 14.55 -8.61 -13.21
CA TYR A 203 14.98 -9.86 -13.83
C TYR A 203 14.52 -9.85 -15.29
N ASN A 204 15.44 -10.01 -16.25
CA ASN A 204 15.14 -10.06 -17.69
C ASN A 204 13.94 -9.19 -18.10
N LEU A 205 14.03 -7.87 -17.89
CA LEU A 205 12.94 -6.94 -18.16
C LEU A 205 12.50 -7.10 -19.63
N VAL A 206 11.21 -7.35 -19.88
CA VAL A 206 10.66 -7.57 -21.23
C VAL A 206 9.77 -6.43 -21.72
N TYR A 207 9.28 -5.60 -20.81
CA TYR A 207 8.40 -4.48 -21.14
C TYR A 207 8.43 -3.43 -20.02
N SER A 208 8.36 -2.15 -20.37
CA SER A 208 8.27 -1.03 -19.43
C SER A 208 7.26 0.01 -19.92
N LEU A 209 6.28 0.30 -19.08
CA LEU A 209 5.39 1.44 -19.19
C LEU A 209 5.60 2.33 -17.97
N SER A 210 6.44 3.35 -18.13
CA SER A 210 6.79 4.26 -17.06
C SER A 210 5.63 5.18 -16.68
N PRO A 211 5.63 5.81 -15.48
CA PRO A 211 4.64 6.81 -15.11
C PRO A 211 4.53 7.96 -16.10
N PHE A 212 5.68 8.40 -16.63
CA PHE A 212 5.73 9.46 -17.64
C PHE A 212 5.05 9.03 -18.94
N ASP A 213 5.31 7.80 -19.41
CA ASP A 213 4.69 7.27 -20.62
C ASP A 213 3.19 7.04 -20.42
N ALA A 214 2.79 6.51 -19.26
CA ALA A 214 1.39 6.29 -18.91
C ALA A 214 0.63 7.63 -18.88
N TYR A 215 1.23 8.68 -18.30
CA TYR A 215 0.67 10.01 -18.28
C TYR A 215 0.55 10.63 -19.68
N ASN A 216 1.63 10.58 -20.48
CA ASN A 216 1.62 11.15 -21.84
C ASN A 216 0.64 10.43 -22.78
N LYS A 217 0.38 9.14 -22.54
CA LYS A 217 -0.64 8.37 -23.25
C LYS A 217 -2.06 8.59 -22.71
N GLY A 218 -2.25 9.42 -21.68
CA GLY A 218 -3.55 9.68 -21.06
C GLY A 218 -4.15 8.49 -20.32
N LEU A 219 -3.33 7.52 -19.90
CA LEU A 219 -3.79 6.28 -19.23
C LEU A 219 -4.05 6.48 -17.73
N VAL A 220 -3.44 7.50 -17.13
CA VAL A 220 -3.53 7.79 -15.69
C VAL A 220 -3.88 9.26 -15.45
N LYS A 221 -4.49 9.55 -14.29
CA LYS A 221 -4.79 10.92 -13.87
C LYS A 221 -3.50 11.67 -13.53
N LYS A 222 -3.50 12.99 -13.75
CA LYS A 222 -2.45 13.89 -13.25
C LYS A 222 -2.45 13.91 -11.73
N ILE A 223 -1.26 13.90 -11.13
CA ILE A 223 -1.07 14.10 -9.69
C ILE A 223 -0.84 15.58 -9.43
N GLU A 224 -1.61 16.16 -8.51
CA GLU A 224 -1.42 17.51 -7.98
C GLU A 224 -1.24 17.43 -6.46
N ILE A 225 -0.16 18.01 -5.95
CA ILE A 225 0.19 17.94 -4.53
C ILE A 225 -0.12 19.29 -3.89
N ALA A 226 -1.12 19.32 -3.02
CA ALA A 226 -1.38 20.45 -2.13
C ALA A 226 -0.68 20.20 -0.79
N SER A 227 0.44 20.87 -0.54
CA SER A 227 1.10 20.84 0.77
C SER A 227 0.62 21.99 1.65
N VAL A 228 0.03 21.67 2.79
CA VAL A 228 -0.20 22.66 3.86
C VAL A 228 1.13 22.81 4.60
N VAL A 229 1.91 23.82 4.21
CA VAL A 229 3.13 24.20 4.92
C VAL A 229 2.74 25.29 5.91
N LYS A 230 3.05 25.10 7.20
CA LYS A 230 3.07 26.20 8.16
C LYS A 230 4.31 27.01 7.78
N ASP A 231 4.11 28.04 6.96
CA ASP A 231 5.19 28.83 6.38
C ASP A 231 5.73 29.75 7.48
N ASP A 232 6.73 29.26 8.22
CA ASP A 232 7.65 30.12 8.96
C ASP A 232 9.08 29.64 8.70
N PRO A 233 9.77 30.22 7.70
CA PRO A 233 11.17 29.94 7.37
C PRO A 233 12.14 30.15 8.55
N ASN A 234 11.71 30.87 9.60
CA ASN A 234 12.48 31.15 10.81
C ASN A 234 11.98 30.38 12.05
N ALA A 235 10.97 29.52 11.93
CA ALA A 235 10.48 28.74 13.07
C ALA A 235 11.54 27.74 13.54
N VAL A 236 12.16 28.05 14.68
CA VAL A 236 13.08 27.14 15.35
C VAL A 236 12.27 26.01 15.97
N VAL A 237 12.34 24.82 15.38
CA VAL A 237 11.74 23.62 15.99
C VAL A 237 12.62 23.18 17.16
N PHE A 238 12.12 23.39 18.37
CA PHE A 238 12.71 22.94 19.63
C PHE A 238 11.62 22.22 20.44
N GLU A 239 11.33 20.97 20.07
CA GLU A 239 10.20 20.20 20.59
C GLU A 239 10.62 19.31 21.76
N VAL A 240 10.20 19.66 22.97
CA VAL A 240 10.50 18.89 24.18
C VAL A 240 9.58 17.67 24.27
N GLN A 241 10.15 16.48 24.08
CA GLN A 241 9.39 15.23 24.01
C GLN A 241 9.13 14.62 25.39
N LYS A 242 10.14 14.65 26.27
CA LYS A 242 10.03 14.15 27.65
C LYS A 242 11.23 14.55 28.50
N ILE A 243 11.02 14.63 29.80
CA ILE A 243 12.10 14.68 30.79
C ILE A 243 12.45 13.24 31.21
N ILE A 244 13.74 12.95 31.31
CA ILE A 244 14.31 11.68 31.72
C ILE A 244 15.00 11.88 33.06
N THR A 245 14.44 11.29 34.11
CA THR A 245 15.01 11.26 35.46
C THR A 245 15.49 9.84 35.80
N LYS A 246 16.61 9.74 36.49
CA LYS A 246 17.15 8.48 37.01
C LYS A 246 17.76 8.74 38.39
N ALA A 247 17.52 7.85 39.34
CA ALA A 247 18.01 8.02 40.71
C ALA A 247 19.54 8.20 40.73
N GLY A 248 20.01 9.27 41.37
CA GLY A 248 21.44 9.62 41.46
C GLY A 248 22.03 10.34 40.24
N GLU A 249 21.26 10.64 39.19
CA GLU A 249 21.72 11.40 38.01
C GLU A 249 20.93 12.71 37.85
N SER A 250 21.60 13.77 37.37
CA SER A 250 20.93 15.01 36.97
C SER A 250 19.93 14.76 35.83
N PRO A 251 18.77 15.47 35.84
CA PRO A 251 17.73 15.29 34.84
C PRO A 251 18.24 15.61 33.43
N LYS A 252 17.72 14.87 32.45
CA LYS A 252 18.00 15.08 31.01
C LYS A 252 16.68 15.33 30.32
N VAL A 253 16.73 16.01 29.18
CA VAL A 253 15.53 16.28 28.37
C VAL A 253 15.73 15.73 26.97
N LYS A 254 14.75 15.00 26.46
CA LYS A 254 14.75 14.52 25.08
C LYS A 254 14.05 15.56 24.23
N VAL A 255 14.79 16.18 23.31
CA VAL A 255 14.29 17.27 22.45
C VAL A 255 14.46 16.87 20.99
N LYS A 256 13.42 17.09 20.18
CA LYS A 256 13.48 16.97 18.72
C LYS A 256 13.76 18.32 18.10
N LEU A 257 14.81 18.37 17.29
CA LEU A 257 15.34 19.60 16.71
C LEU A 257 16.14 19.29 15.44
N GLU A 258 16.46 20.31 14.65
CA GLU A 258 17.08 20.17 13.34
C GLU A 258 18.62 20.09 13.44
N CYS A 259 19.22 19.00 12.96
CA CYS A 259 20.67 18.82 12.95
C CYS A 259 21.23 18.86 11.53
N LYS A 260 22.39 19.49 11.37
CA LYS A 260 23.13 19.50 10.10
C LYS A 260 23.99 18.23 10.00
N ASP A 261 23.83 17.46 8.95
CA ASP A 261 24.70 16.33 8.64
C ASP A 261 26.00 16.84 8.00
N GLN A 262 27.14 16.54 8.61
CA GLN A 262 28.43 17.03 8.13
C GLN A 262 28.93 16.27 6.88
N LYS A 263 28.39 15.09 6.57
CA LYS A 263 28.81 14.30 5.41
C LYS A 263 28.06 14.69 4.15
N THR A 264 26.77 15.02 4.27
CA THR A 264 25.92 15.37 3.13
C THR A 264 25.59 16.85 3.04
N GLY A 265 25.78 17.62 4.12
CA GLY A 265 25.39 19.03 4.21
C GLY A 265 23.88 19.23 4.44
N GLU A 266 23.09 18.15 4.50
CA GLU A 266 21.63 18.18 4.65
C GLU A 266 21.18 18.44 6.09
N TYR A 267 20.03 19.09 6.24
CA TYR A 267 19.40 19.34 7.53
C TYR A 267 18.32 18.30 7.81
N ASN A 268 18.41 17.62 8.96
CA ASN A 268 17.51 16.53 9.32
C ASN A 268 17.08 16.64 10.78
N TYR A 269 15.80 16.43 11.06
CA TYR A 269 15.29 16.41 12.43
C TYR A 269 15.76 15.16 13.19
N LYS A 270 16.39 15.35 14.35
CA LYS A 270 16.86 14.27 15.23
C LYS A 270 16.39 14.54 16.66
N ALA A 271 16.12 13.47 17.40
CA ALA A 271 15.82 13.57 18.83
C ALA A 271 17.09 13.36 19.65
N LEU A 272 17.53 14.38 20.38
CA LEU A 272 18.74 14.37 21.20
C LEU A 272 18.38 14.43 22.69
N ASN A 273 19.19 13.76 23.51
CA ASN A 273 19.12 13.89 24.96
C ASN A 273 20.08 15.00 25.39
N LEU A 274 19.53 16.12 25.86
CA LEU A 274 20.27 17.29 26.33
C LEU A 274 20.29 17.32 27.87
N LYS A 275 21.36 17.87 28.43
CA LYS A 275 21.55 18.08 29.87
C LYS A 275 21.68 19.56 30.18
N LEU A 276 21.62 19.90 31.46
CA LEU A 276 21.97 21.24 31.96
C LEU A 276 23.34 21.67 31.40
N ASN A 277 23.44 22.93 30.96
CA ASN A 277 24.62 23.55 30.35
C ASN A 277 25.06 22.96 28.98
N ASP A 278 24.26 22.11 28.33
CA ASP A 278 24.57 21.69 26.95
C ASP A 278 24.38 22.87 25.98
N ASP A 279 25.40 23.14 25.17
CA ASP A 279 25.36 24.05 24.02
C ASP A 279 24.73 23.32 22.82
N ILE A 280 23.58 23.84 22.36
CA ILE A 280 22.75 23.19 21.34
C ILE A 280 23.40 23.29 19.96
N TYR A 281 24.10 24.38 19.64
CA TYR A 281 24.87 24.50 18.40
C TYR A 281 25.94 23.42 18.31
N ARG A 282 26.66 23.14 19.40
CA ARG A 282 27.71 22.10 19.40
C ARG A 282 27.16 20.71 19.11
N LYS A 283 25.94 20.41 19.55
CA LYS A 283 25.27 19.11 19.37
C LYS A 283 24.64 18.95 17.98
N THR A 284 24.21 20.04 17.38
CA THR A 284 23.43 20.04 16.13
C THR A 284 24.24 20.42 14.90
N LYS A 285 25.30 21.20 15.11
CA LYS A 285 26.06 21.89 14.06
C LYS A 285 25.19 22.74 13.14
N ASN A 286 24.03 23.19 13.64
CA ASN A 286 23.08 24.00 12.92
C ASN A 286 23.13 25.44 13.47
N GLU A 287 23.48 26.38 12.59
CA GLU A 287 23.71 27.79 12.91
C GLU A 287 22.49 28.46 13.56
N LYS A 288 21.27 27.94 13.32
CA LYS A 288 20.02 28.41 13.95
C LYS A 288 20.04 28.37 15.49
N TYR A 289 20.89 27.52 16.09
CA TYR A 289 20.99 27.35 17.54
C TYR A 289 22.26 27.98 18.13
N GLN A 290 22.92 28.90 17.40
CA GLN A 290 24.04 29.66 17.94
C GLN A 290 23.62 30.37 19.23
N HIS A 291 24.45 30.25 20.26
CA HIS A 291 24.23 30.82 21.60
C HIS A 291 23.09 30.21 22.42
N TRP A 292 22.46 29.12 21.98
CA TRP A 292 21.45 28.44 22.77
C TRP A 292 22.09 27.43 23.74
N VAL A 293 21.92 27.65 25.03
CA VAL A 293 22.36 26.75 26.10
C VAL A 293 21.15 26.35 26.96
N ILE A 294 21.15 25.12 27.47
CA ILE A 294 20.16 24.68 28.46
C ILE A 294 20.48 25.31 29.82
N GLU A 295 19.62 26.21 30.30
CA GLU A 295 19.79 26.94 31.56
C GLU A 295 19.05 26.29 32.74
N GLU A 296 17.90 25.65 32.48
CA GLU A 296 17.16 24.89 33.50
C GLU A 296 16.46 23.68 32.87
N ILE A 297 16.42 22.54 33.57
CA ILE A 297 15.49 21.44 33.27
C ILE A 297 14.57 21.29 34.49
N SER A 298 13.33 21.74 34.35
CA SER A 298 12.37 21.84 35.45
C SER A 298 11.41 20.65 35.43
N THR A 299 11.52 19.75 36.40
CA THR A 299 10.55 18.65 36.57
C THR A 299 9.21 19.16 37.10
N ALA A 300 9.22 20.22 37.92
CA ALA A 300 8.01 20.82 38.49
C ALA A 300 7.17 21.57 37.44
N LYS A 301 7.82 22.33 36.56
CA LYS A 301 7.16 23.02 35.43
C LYS A 301 7.02 22.15 34.17
N ASN A 302 7.46 20.89 34.25
CA ASN A 302 7.48 19.91 33.16
C ASN A 302 8.05 20.49 31.85
N GLY A 303 9.26 21.07 31.89
CA GLY A 303 9.87 21.71 30.72
C GLY A 303 11.34 22.06 30.88
N VAL A 304 11.86 22.84 29.93
CA VAL A 304 13.27 23.27 29.85
C VAL A 304 13.35 24.76 29.53
N GLU A 305 14.23 25.47 30.22
CA GLU A 305 14.58 26.86 29.94
C GLU A 305 15.90 26.93 29.20
N ILE A 306 15.97 27.80 28.19
CA ILE A 306 17.18 28.06 27.40
C ILE A 306 17.58 29.53 27.49
N THR A 307 18.80 29.80 27.04
CA THR A 307 19.38 31.15 26.95
C THR A 307 18.42 32.20 26.41
N GLY A 308 18.29 33.28 27.19
CA GLY A 308 17.34 34.36 26.94
C GLY A 308 15.99 34.20 27.63
N GLY A 309 15.88 33.32 28.63
CA GLY A 309 14.68 33.14 29.45
C GLY A 309 13.52 32.45 28.72
N LYS A 310 13.79 31.73 27.62
CA LYS A 310 12.76 31.05 26.82
C LYS A 310 12.48 29.68 27.42
N PHE A 311 11.24 29.46 27.87
CA PHE A 311 10.80 28.21 28.45
C PHE A 311 9.99 27.36 27.44
N PHE A 312 10.33 26.07 27.34
CA PHE A 312 9.64 25.08 26.51
C PHE A 312 9.10 23.96 27.40
N SER A 313 7.78 23.79 27.48
CA SER A 313 7.15 22.68 28.20
C SER A 313 7.22 21.38 27.39
N VAL A 314 7.22 20.24 28.10
CA VAL A 314 7.03 18.92 27.52
C VAL A 314 5.67 18.91 26.83
N SER A 315 5.71 18.73 25.52
CA SER A 315 4.60 18.81 24.57
C SER A 315 3.20 18.42 25.07
N GLU A 316 2.46 19.39 25.61
CA GLU A 316 0.99 19.47 25.53
C GLU A 316 0.53 20.38 24.37
N SER A 317 1.45 21.18 23.81
CA SER A 317 1.21 22.15 22.73
C SER A 317 0.95 21.56 21.33
N GLN A 318 0.88 20.24 21.19
CA GLN A 318 0.63 19.58 19.89
C GLN A 318 -0.86 19.38 19.54
N ALA A 319 -1.77 19.50 20.51
CA ALA A 319 -3.19 19.21 20.27
C ALA A 319 -3.89 20.31 19.45
N GLU A 320 -3.66 21.59 19.77
CA GLU A 320 -4.26 22.74 19.08
C GLU A 320 -3.71 22.88 17.66
N ASP A 321 -2.38 22.83 17.50
CA ASP A 321 -1.72 22.88 16.19
C ASP A 321 -2.18 21.76 15.25
N LYS A 322 -2.46 20.56 15.78
CA LYS A 322 -2.94 19.41 14.99
C LYS A 322 -4.38 19.58 14.54
N ALA A 323 -5.24 20.12 15.40
CA ALA A 323 -6.63 20.38 15.06
C ALA A 323 -6.74 21.41 13.93
N ASP A 324 -5.92 22.46 13.96
CA ASP A 324 -5.91 23.51 12.94
C ASP A 324 -5.36 23.00 11.60
N ILE A 325 -4.26 22.24 11.62
CA ILE A 325 -3.72 21.61 10.40
C ILE A 325 -4.76 20.67 9.79
N PHE A 326 -5.39 19.81 10.59
CA PHE A 326 -6.43 18.90 10.10
C PHE A 326 -7.64 19.66 9.56
N ARG A 327 -8.05 20.76 10.20
CA ARG A 327 -9.13 21.62 9.73
C ARG A 327 -8.81 22.18 8.35
N VAL A 328 -7.62 22.74 8.13
CA VAL A 328 -7.20 23.25 6.82
C VAL A 328 -7.18 22.11 5.79
N GLN A 329 -6.55 20.98 6.09
CA GLN A 329 -6.47 19.84 5.18
C GLN A 329 -7.85 19.30 4.79
N ILE A 330 -8.77 19.16 5.76
CA ILE A 330 -10.13 18.69 5.53
C ILE A 330 -10.93 19.71 4.73
N ARG A 331 -10.87 21.00 5.09
CA ARG A 331 -11.57 22.09 4.40
C ARG A 331 -11.15 22.17 2.93
N GLU A 332 -9.85 22.17 2.65
CA GLU A 332 -9.34 22.21 1.28
C GLU A 332 -9.69 20.94 0.49
N THR A 333 -9.72 19.76 1.14
CA THR A 333 -10.18 18.52 0.51
C THR A 333 -11.66 18.60 0.11
N ILE A 334 -12.51 19.19 0.95
CA ILE A 334 -13.95 19.38 0.67
C ILE A 334 -14.13 20.36 -0.50
N LYS A 335 -13.42 21.50 -0.50
CA LYS A 335 -13.48 22.47 -1.60
C LYS A 335 -13.07 21.84 -2.94
N ASN A 336 -11.91 21.17 -2.96
CA ASN A 336 -11.43 20.47 -4.15
C ASN A 336 -12.43 19.42 -4.65
N HIS A 337 -13.08 18.70 -3.73
CA HIS A 337 -14.13 17.75 -4.07
C HIS A 337 -15.34 18.45 -4.73
N PHE A 338 -15.81 19.56 -4.17
CA PHE A 338 -16.94 20.32 -4.71
C PHE A 338 -16.64 20.88 -6.09
N GLU A 339 -15.48 21.50 -6.26
CA GLU A 339 -15.03 22.02 -7.56
C GLU A 339 -14.92 20.89 -8.60
N LYS A 340 -14.32 19.76 -8.22
CA LYS A 340 -14.20 18.62 -9.13
C LYS A 340 -15.57 18.06 -9.52
N GLN A 341 -16.48 17.88 -8.54
CA GLN A 341 -17.84 17.40 -8.79
C GLN A 341 -18.62 18.37 -9.70
N ALA A 342 -18.48 19.68 -9.50
CA ALA A 342 -19.11 20.68 -10.35
C ALA A 342 -18.57 20.62 -11.79
N SER A 343 -17.25 20.40 -11.98
CA SER A 343 -16.64 20.30 -13.30
C SER A 343 -17.03 19.04 -14.08
N LEU A 344 -17.24 17.93 -13.38
CA LEU A 344 -17.59 16.65 -14.00
C LEU A 344 -19.11 16.49 -14.19
N GLY A 345 -19.90 17.15 -13.34
CA GLY A 345 -21.36 17.06 -13.32
C GLY A 345 -21.84 15.64 -13.01
N ASP A 346 -22.98 15.26 -13.58
CA ASP A 346 -23.63 13.97 -13.33
C ASP A 346 -23.03 12.81 -14.13
N ARG A 347 -21.92 13.04 -14.86
CA ARG A 347 -21.25 11.99 -15.65
C ARG A 347 -20.43 11.05 -14.78
N VAL A 348 -19.80 11.59 -13.75
CA VAL A 348 -18.88 10.86 -12.87
C VAL A 348 -19.10 11.35 -11.46
N LYS A 349 -19.45 10.43 -10.56
CA LYS A 349 -19.52 10.72 -9.12
C LYS A 349 -18.10 10.81 -8.56
N VAL A 350 -17.75 11.94 -7.96
CA VAL A 350 -16.45 12.19 -7.36
C VAL A 350 -16.38 11.54 -5.98
N LEU A 351 -15.26 10.89 -5.67
CA LEU A 351 -14.96 10.36 -4.34
C LEU A 351 -13.68 11.00 -3.79
N SER A 352 -13.67 11.27 -2.49
CA SER A 352 -12.48 11.70 -1.74
C SER A 352 -12.17 10.69 -0.64
N LEU A 353 -10.90 10.29 -0.53
CA LEU A 353 -10.43 9.31 0.45
C LEU A 353 -9.55 9.98 1.50
N PHE A 354 -9.94 9.87 2.77
CA PHE A 354 -9.18 10.28 3.93
C PHE A 354 -8.48 9.08 4.56
N PHE A 355 -7.14 9.12 4.63
CA PHE A 355 -6.37 8.21 5.47
C PHE A 355 -6.16 8.83 6.85
N ILE A 356 -6.68 8.17 7.87
CA ILE A 356 -6.53 8.60 9.26
C ILE A 356 -5.51 7.74 10.01
N ASP A 357 -4.85 8.34 11.00
CA ASP A 357 -3.89 7.67 11.88
C ASP A 357 -4.58 6.83 12.97
N LYS A 358 -5.63 7.37 13.61
CA LYS A 358 -6.31 6.70 14.72
C LYS A 358 -7.81 6.60 14.47
N VAL A 359 -8.34 5.38 14.50
CA VAL A 359 -9.76 5.10 14.23
C VAL A 359 -10.69 5.84 15.21
N LYS A 360 -10.25 6.00 16.47
CA LYS A 360 -11.00 6.74 17.50
C LYS A 360 -11.28 8.19 17.11
N ASN A 361 -10.42 8.83 16.30
CA ASN A 361 -10.59 10.22 15.90
C ASN A 361 -11.76 10.42 14.92
N TYR A 362 -12.31 9.35 14.38
CA TYR A 362 -13.45 9.39 13.47
C TYR A 362 -14.68 8.60 13.98
N VAL A 363 -14.46 7.44 14.61
CA VAL A 363 -15.58 6.56 15.01
C VAL A 363 -16.39 7.17 16.16
N ALA A 364 -15.74 7.77 17.15
CA ALA A 364 -16.41 8.43 18.26
C ALA A 364 -17.24 9.63 17.77
N GLU A 365 -18.38 9.91 18.39
CA GLU A 365 -19.23 11.06 18.00
C GLU A 365 -18.51 12.40 18.19
N ASP A 366 -17.67 12.49 19.22
CA ASP A 366 -16.77 13.60 19.55
C ASP A 366 -15.36 13.43 18.93
N GLY A 367 -15.20 12.48 18.01
CA GLY A 367 -13.92 12.25 17.34
C GLY A 367 -13.48 13.49 16.56
N LEU A 368 -12.27 13.97 16.84
CA LEU A 368 -11.70 15.21 16.28
C LEU A 368 -11.91 15.36 14.76
N ILE A 369 -11.59 14.32 13.98
CA ILE A 369 -11.71 14.35 12.51
C ILE A 369 -13.18 14.38 12.07
N LYS A 370 -14.05 13.61 12.75
CA LYS A 370 -15.50 13.56 12.45
C LYS A 370 -16.15 14.92 12.69
N VAL A 371 -15.83 15.54 13.84
CA VAL A 371 -16.37 16.85 14.23
C VAL A 371 -15.90 17.93 13.26
N ILE A 372 -14.61 18.00 12.96
CA ILE A 372 -14.05 18.95 12.00
C ILE A 372 -14.68 18.76 10.62
N PHE A 373 -14.76 17.53 10.12
CA PHE A 373 -15.37 17.26 8.81
C PHE A 373 -16.82 17.73 8.74
N LYS A 374 -17.65 17.38 9.74
CA LYS A 374 -19.06 17.81 9.77
C LYS A 374 -19.17 19.34 9.77
N ALA A 375 -18.38 20.02 10.60
CA ALA A 375 -18.41 21.48 10.69
C ALA A 375 -18.00 22.15 9.37
N GLU A 376 -16.88 21.73 8.77
CA GLU A 376 -16.39 22.32 7.53
C GLU A 376 -17.28 21.98 6.33
N PHE A 377 -17.85 20.77 6.27
CA PHE A 377 -18.80 20.40 5.22
C PHE A 377 -20.07 21.26 5.28
N GLU A 378 -20.68 21.38 6.47
CA GLU A 378 -21.90 22.18 6.64
C GLU A 378 -21.65 23.66 6.36
N ALA A 379 -20.46 24.18 6.68
CA ALA A 379 -20.08 25.55 6.36
C ALA A 379 -19.94 25.79 4.84
N LEU A 380 -19.39 24.82 4.10
CA LEU A 380 -19.08 24.97 2.67
C LEU A 380 -20.23 24.54 1.74
N LYS A 381 -21.15 23.67 2.17
CA LYS A 381 -22.14 23.05 1.26
C LYS A 381 -23.03 24.04 0.53
N ALA A 382 -23.29 25.21 1.12
CA ALA A 382 -24.11 26.26 0.51
C ALA A 382 -23.49 26.80 -0.78
N GLU A 383 -22.17 26.73 -0.91
CA GLU A 383 -21.41 27.14 -2.10
C GLU A 383 -21.51 26.10 -3.24
N SER A 384 -22.03 24.89 -2.97
CA SER A 384 -22.17 23.83 -3.96
C SER A 384 -23.63 23.55 -4.31
N ALA A 385 -23.99 23.75 -5.58
CA ALA A 385 -25.31 23.40 -6.09
C ALA A 385 -25.66 21.91 -5.89
N PHE A 386 -24.65 21.02 -5.93
CA PHE A 386 -24.80 19.58 -5.78
C PHE A 386 -24.96 19.15 -4.32
N PHE A 387 -24.27 19.80 -3.39
CA PHE A 387 -24.24 19.39 -1.99
C PHE A 387 -25.11 20.23 -1.04
N LYS A 388 -25.64 21.38 -1.47
CA LYS A 388 -26.44 22.31 -0.63
C LYS A 388 -27.56 21.65 0.18
N ASN A 389 -28.23 20.65 -0.40
CA ASN A 389 -29.38 19.96 0.20
C ASN A 389 -28.98 18.68 0.96
N LYS A 390 -27.71 18.28 0.95
CA LYS A 390 -27.22 17.10 1.65
C LYS A 390 -26.81 17.46 3.09
N LYS A 391 -26.86 16.48 3.98
CA LYS A 391 -26.31 16.58 5.34
C LYS A 391 -24.94 15.91 5.39
N ALA A 392 -24.03 16.45 6.20
CA ALA A 392 -22.71 15.87 6.40
C ALA A 392 -22.80 14.36 6.71
N SER A 393 -23.70 13.96 7.60
CA SER A 393 -23.88 12.55 8.01
C SER A 393 -24.28 11.59 6.89
N GLN A 394 -24.76 12.08 5.74
CA GLN A 394 -25.16 11.26 4.60
C GLN A 394 -24.02 11.03 3.60
N VAL A 395 -23.05 11.95 3.55
CA VAL A 395 -22.04 11.98 2.51
C VAL A 395 -20.72 11.34 2.92
N HIS A 396 -20.56 10.99 4.20
CA HIS A 396 -19.33 10.39 4.71
C HIS A 396 -19.54 8.99 5.30
N ASN A 397 -18.59 8.08 5.08
CA ASN A 397 -18.58 6.75 5.70
C ASN A 397 -17.18 6.29 6.08
N GLY A 398 -17.09 5.45 7.11
CA GLY A 398 -15.83 4.95 7.66
C GLY A 398 -15.66 3.44 7.49
N TYR A 399 -14.50 3.02 6.99
CA TYR A 399 -14.15 1.62 6.75
C TYR A 399 -12.97 1.23 7.63
N PHE A 400 -13.27 0.54 8.74
CA PHE A 400 -12.28 0.20 9.77
C PHE A 400 -12.45 -1.23 10.29
N SER A 401 -11.33 -1.81 10.70
CA SER A 401 -11.27 -3.16 11.27
C SER A 401 -12.00 -3.24 12.61
N LYS A 402 -12.84 -4.27 12.74
CA LYS A 402 -13.59 -4.57 13.95
C LYS A 402 -12.97 -5.73 14.72
N SER A 403 -13.13 -5.74 16.02
CA SER A 403 -12.87 -6.89 16.90
C SER A 403 -14.05 -7.04 17.83
N GLY A 404 -14.92 -8.01 17.56
CA GLY A 404 -16.25 -8.07 18.16
C GLY A 404 -17.08 -6.84 17.75
N LYS A 405 -17.60 -6.09 18.74
CA LYS A 405 -18.39 -4.87 18.51
C LYS A 405 -17.54 -3.59 18.37
N ASN A 406 -16.25 -3.64 18.70
CA ASN A 406 -15.39 -2.45 18.77
C ASN A 406 -14.51 -2.30 17.52
N PHE A 407 -14.28 -1.05 17.10
CA PHE A 407 -13.32 -0.74 16.05
C PHE A 407 -11.90 -0.64 16.61
N LYS A 408 -10.89 -1.00 15.81
CA LYS A 408 -9.47 -0.99 16.22
C LYS A 408 -8.56 -0.43 15.14
N ASP A 409 -7.45 0.14 15.57
CA ASP A 409 -6.31 0.42 14.69
C ASP A 409 -5.72 -0.92 14.21
N THR A 410 -5.28 -0.96 12.95
CA THR A 410 -4.80 -2.19 12.33
C THR A 410 -3.47 -1.99 11.62
N LYS A 411 -2.69 -3.06 11.50
CA LYS A 411 -1.49 -3.11 10.66
C LYS A 411 -1.78 -3.62 9.24
N GLY A 412 -3.04 -3.95 8.91
CA GLY A 412 -3.49 -4.30 7.56
C GLY A 412 -3.37 -5.79 7.17
N ASN A 413 -2.86 -6.63 8.07
CA ASN A 413 -2.51 -8.04 7.80
C ASN A 413 -3.28 -9.07 8.66
N SER A 414 -4.36 -8.67 9.33
CA SER A 414 -5.12 -9.54 10.25
C SER A 414 -6.37 -10.15 9.61
N LYS A 415 -6.87 -11.28 10.14
CA LYS A 415 -8.13 -11.93 9.70
C LYS A 415 -9.33 -10.96 9.75
N ASN A 416 -9.36 -10.04 10.70
CA ASN A 416 -10.43 -9.04 10.82
C ASN A 416 -10.38 -7.97 9.73
N ASP A 417 -9.21 -7.75 9.11
CA ASP A 417 -9.07 -6.84 7.98
C ASP A 417 -9.75 -7.43 6.74
N LYS A 418 -9.78 -8.77 6.59
CA LYS A 418 -10.50 -9.45 5.49
C LYS A 418 -11.97 -9.04 5.42
N ALA A 419 -12.69 -9.07 6.53
CA ALA A 419 -14.11 -8.69 6.56
C ALA A 419 -14.33 -7.21 6.16
N VAL A 420 -13.37 -6.33 6.46
CA VAL A 420 -13.42 -4.93 6.02
C VAL A 420 -13.11 -4.82 4.55
N TYR A 421 -12.13 -5.55 4.04
CA TYR A 421 -11.84 -5.58 2.62
C TYR A 421 -13.04 -6.12 1.82
N ASP A 422 -13.70 -7.17 2.30
CA ASP A 422 -14.94 -7.68 1.68
C ASP A 422 -16.02 -6.60 1.64
N LEU A 423 -16.17 -5.83 2.73
CA LEU A 423 -17.09 -4.69 2.78
C LEU A 423 -16.70 -3.58 1.80
N ILE A 424 -15.41 -3.20 1.76
CA ILE A 424 -14.89 -2.21 0.81
C ILE A 424 -15.16 -2.67 -0.62
N MET A 425 -14.82 -3.91 -0.97
CA MET A 425 -15.01 -4.46 -2.32
C MET A 425 -16.49 -4.54 -2.69
N LYS A 426 -17.37 -4.93 -1.78
CA LYS A 426 -18.82 -4.94 -2.00
C LYS A 426 -19.37 -3.54 -2.21
N ASP A 427 -18.92 -2.57 -1.42
CA ASP A 427 -19.40 -1.18 -1.49
C ASP A 427 -18.77 -0.40 -2.64
N LYS A 428 -17.63 -0.83 -3.22
CA LYS A 428 -16.96 -0.12 -4.32
C LYS A 428 -17.91 0.19 -5.48
N GLU A 429 -18.71 -0.79 -5.91
CA GLU A 429 -19.67 -0.59 -7.01
C GLU A 429 -20.80 0.35 -6.59
N LYS A 430 -21.31 0.21 -5.35
CA LYS A 430 -22.33 1.09 -4.78
C LYS A 430 -21.85 2.54 -4.71
N LEU A 431 -20.61 2.76 -4.29
CA LEU A 431 -20.00 4.09 -4.16
C LEU A 431 -19.87 4.82 -5.50
N LEU A 432 -19.86 4.11 -6.63
CA LEU A 432 -19.87 4.73 -7.97
C LEU A 432 -21.25 5.29 -8.35
N SER A 433 -22.32 4.79 -7.73
CA SER A 433 -23.69 5.22 -8.02
C SER A 433 -24.03 6.56 -7.36
N PHE A 434 -24.75 7.40 -8.09
CA PHE A 434 -25.33 8.65 -7.58
C PHE A 434 -26.51 8.42 -6.61
N GLU A 435 -27.09 7.21 -6.57
CA GLU A 435 -28.12 6.83 -5.60
C GLU A 435 -27.54 6.66 -4.17
N GLU A 436 -26.24 6.41 -4.07
CA GLU A 436 -25.52 6.42 -2.81
C GLU A 436 -24.97 7.82 -2.55
N ASP A 437 -25.35 8.45 -1.43
CA ASP A 437 -24.88 9.80 -1.11
C ASP A 437 -23.43 9.82 -0.64
N THR A 438 -22.91 8.71 -0.12
CA THR A 438 -21.54 8.62 0.39
C THR A 438 -20.53 8.92 -0.71
N CYS A 439 -19.71 9.95 -0.49
CA CYS A 439 -18.62 10.35 -1.39
C CYS A 439 -17.32 10.75 -0.66
N PHE A 440 -17.35 10.90 0.66
CA PHE A 440 -16.17 11.11 1.52
C PHE A 440 -15.90 9.85 2.35
N ILE A 441 -14.78 9.19 2.06
CA ILE A 441 -14.45 7.88 2.59
C ILE A 441 -13.35 8.04 3.63
N PHE A 442 -13.53 7.49 4.82
CA PHE A 442 -12.52 7.48 5.87
C PHE A 442 -12.01 6.07 6.06
N SER A 443 -10.70 5.89 5.98
CA SER A 443 -10.05 4.59 6.11
C SER A 443 -8.80 4.69 6.97
N HIS A 444 -8.49 3.61 7.69
CA HIS A 444 -7.18 3.51 8.34
C HIS A 444 -6.09 3.38 7.27
N SER A 445 -4.95 4.05 7.47
CA SER A 445 -3.83 4.08 6.51
C SER A 445 -3.29 2.69 6.12
N ALA A 446 -3.39 1.73 7.03
CA ALA A 446 -2.99 0.34 6.78
C ALA A 446 -3.90 -0.42 5.77
N LEU A 447 -5.08 0.11 5.46
CA LEU A 447 -6.02 -0.48 4.49
C LEU A 447 -5.86 0.15 3.08
N LYS A 448 -4.79 0.90 2.83
CA LYS A 448 -4.54 1.60 1.56
C LYS A 448 -4.67 0.71 0.33
N GLU A 449 -4.23 -0.55 0.42
CA GLU A 449 -4.25 -1.51 -0.68
C GLU A 449 -5.67 -1.96 -1.06
N GLY A 450 -6.66 -1.76 -0.17
CA GLY A 450 -8.07 -2.04 -0.48
C GLY A 450 -8.70 -0.98 -1.37
N TRP A 451 -8.12 0.23 -1.45
CA TRP A 451 -8.69 1.37 -2.16
C TRP A 451 -8.05 1.55 -3.54
N ASP A 452 -8.58 0.79 -4.49
CA ASP A 452 -8.36 0.99 -5.93
C ASP A 452 -9.74 1.24 -6.55
N ASN A 453 -10.12 2.52 -6.68
CA ASN A 453 -11.40 2.95 -7.22
C ASN A 453 -11.17 4.11 -8.20
N PRO A 454 -11.65 4.01 -9.46
CA PRO A 454 -11.37 4.99 -10.50
C PRO A 454 -11.98 6.36 -10.24
N ASN A 455 -12.98 6.46 -9.36
CA ASN A 455 -13.66 7.71 -9.02
C ASN A 455 -13.05 8.42 -7.82
N ILE A 456 -11.97 7.91 -7.23
CA ILE A 456 -11.20 8.68 -6.25
C ILE A 456 -10.41 9.77 -7.01
N PHE A 457 -10.70 11.03 -6.69
CA PHE A 457 -10.02 12.20 -7.27
C PHE A 457 -9.13 12.94 -6.27
N THR A 458 -9.40 12.78 -4.97
CA THR A 458 -8.60 13.41 -3.92
C THR A 458 -8.29 12.41 -2.83
N ILE A 459 -7.01 12.32 -2.46
CA ILE A 459 -6.54 11.53 -1.32
C ILE A 459 -5.96 12.49 -0.30
N CYS A 460 -6.57 12.56 0.87
CA CYS A 460 -6.12 13.37 1.99
C CYS A 460 -5.49 12.46 3.05
N THR A 461 -4.20 12.63 3.31
CA THR A 461 -3.49 11.83 4.32
C THR A 461 -3.35 12.65 5.60
N LEU A 462 -4.18 12.34 6.58
CA LEU A 462 -4.15 12.93 7.93
C LEU A 462 -3.22 12.10 8.83
N ASN A 463 -1.95 11.96 8.42
CA ASN A 463 -0.97 11.08 9.07
C ASN A 463 0.42 11.73 9.17
N GLU A 464 1.21 11.32 10.17
CA GLU A 464 2.47 11.97 10.56
C GLU A 464 3.72 11.45 9.80
N THR A 465 3.58 10.50 8.87
CA THR A 465 4.75 9.79 8.28
C THR A 465 5.21 10.31 6.91
N THR A 466 6.53 10.54 6.79
CA THR A 466 7.23 11.19 5.67
C THR A 466 8.02 10.21 4.78
N SER A 467 7.53 8.99 4.52
CA SER A 467 8.28 8.04 3.65
C SER A 467 8.01 8.29 2.16
N THR A 468 9.06 8.51 1.37
CA THR A 468 9.02 8.70 -0.10
C THR A 468 8.48 7.49 -0.85
N MET A 469 8.84 6.27 -0.43
CA MET A 469 8.30 5.00 -0.98
C MET A 469 6.81 4.79 -0.70
N LYS A 470 6.23 5.46 0.31
CA LYS A 470 4.77 5.42 0.56
C LYS A 470 3.99 6.48 -0.23
N LYS A 471 4.67 7.50 -0.76
CA LYS A 471 4.04 8.58 -1.54
C LYS A 471 3.80 8.19 -3.00
N ARG A 472 4.64 7.32 -3.54
CA ARG A 472 4.35 6.55 -4.75
C ARG A 472 3.39 5.43 -4.38
#